data_AF-A0A9X3HYD6-F1
#
_entry.id   AF-A0A9X3HYD6-F1
#
_cell.length_a   1.000
_cell.length_b   1.000
_cell.length_c   1.000
_cell.angle_alpha   90.00
_cell.angle_beta   90.00
_cell.angle_gamma   90.00
#
_symmetry.space_group_name_H-M   'P 1'
#
loop_
_entity.id
_entity.type
_entity.pdbx_description
1 polymer ?
#
loop_
_entity_poly.entity_id
_entity_poly.type
_entity_poly.pdbx_seq_one_letter_code
_entity_poly.pdbx_strand_id
1 'polypeptide(L)'
;MNILIKLAKIAFGFIWLILILNIFGAFDGFVDRQGAIGLYIMTAFLFIMHGVQMAIFLGAFGEHLKLSTWEKYSILAFGIFALLDIRRKHMM
;
A
#
# COMPACT_ATOMS: atom_id res chain seq x y z
N MET A 1 1.49 -11.32 -16.85
CA MET A 1 2.11 -10.66 -15.67
C MET A 1 1.67 -9.21 -15.45
N ASN A 2 1.48 -8.38 -16.50
CA ASN A 2 1.02 -6.98 -16.33
C ASN A 2 -0.44 -6.87 -15.84
N ILE A 3 -1.33 -7.75 -16.30
CA ILE A 3 -2.74 -7.76 -15.87
C ILE A 3 -2.86 -8.11 -14.40
N LEU A 4 -2.12 -9.12 -13.92
CA LEU A 4 -2.12 -9.51 -12.51
C LEU A 4 -1.65 -8.38 -11.57
N ILE A 5 -0.60 -7.64 -11.94
CA ILE A 5 -0.14 -6.48 -11.14
C ILE A 5 -1.18 -5.36 -11.15
N LYS A 6 -1.81 -5.09 -12.30
CA LYS A 6 -2.89 -4.10 -12.37
C LYS A 6 -4.08 -4.49 -11.49
N LEU A 7 -4.52 -5.75 -11.57
CA LEU A 7 -5.60 -6.27 -10.74
C LEU A 7 -5.25 -6.21 -9.25
N ALA A 8 -4.02 -6.57 -8.87
CA ALA A 8 -3.56 -6.48 -7.49
C ALA A 8 -3.56 -5.03 -6.97
N LYS A 9 -3.08 -4.07 -7.77
CA LYS A 9 -3.13 -2.64 -7.42
C LYS A 9 -4.57 -2.14 -7.25
N ILE A 10 -5.50 -2.58 -8.10
CA ILE A 10 -6.93 -2.25 -7.96
C ILE A 10 -7.51 -2.85 -6.68
N ALA A 11 -7.24 -4.12 -6.40
CA ALA A 11 -7.69 -4.79 -5.18
C ALA A 11 -7.14 -4.10 -3.92
N PHE A 12 -5.85 -3.75 -3.91
CA PHE A 12 -5.26 -2.98 -2.80
C PHE A 12 -5.83 -1.57 -2.68
N GLY A 13 -6.14 -0.90 -3.79
CA GLY A 13 -6.86 0.37 -3.77
C GLY A 13 -8.25 0.24 -3.12
N PHE A 14 -8.95 -0.86 -3.40
CA PHE A 14 -10.23 -1.16 -2.75
C PHE A 14 -10.06 -1.46 -1.25
N ILE A 15 -9.03 -2.21 -0.86
CA ILE A 15 -8.72 -2.44 0.56
C ILE A 15 -8.46 -1.10 1.27
N TRP A 16 -7.64 -0.22 0.69
CA TRP A 16 -7.42 1.11 1.25
C TRP A 16 -8.69 1.93 1.39
N LEU A 17 -9.59 1.87 0.40
CA LEU A 17 -10.89 2.54 0.48
C LEU A 17 -11.67 2.08 1.73
N ILE A 18 -11.79 0.77 1.94
CA ILE A 18 -12.49 0.21 3.10
C ILE A 18 -11.79 0.63 4.41
N LEU A 19 -10.47 0.52 4.48
CA LEU A 19 -9.70 0.86 5.67
C LEU A 19 -9.78 2.35 6.02
N ILE A 20 -9.76 3.24 5.01
CA ILE A 20 -9.91 4.69 5.20
C ILE A 20 -11.33 5.02 5.65
N LEU A 21 -12.36 4.44 5.02
CA LEU A 21 -13.75 4.63 5.45
C LEU A 21 -13.95 4.18 6.90
N ASN A 22 -13.28 3.10 7.33
CA ASN A 22 -13.30 2.64 8.72
C ASN A 22 -12.74 3.68 9.71
N ILE A 23 -11.73 4.47 9.33
CA ILE A 23 -11.19 5.55 10.19
C ILE A 23 -12.25 6.60 10.51
N PHE A 24 -13.19 6.82 9.60
CA PHE A 24 -14.30 7.77 9.78
C PHE A 24 -15.54 7.16 10.43
N GLY A 25 -15.45 5.95 10.99
CA GLY A 25 -16.57 5.27 11.64
C GLY A 25 -17.64 4.73 10.69
N ALA A 26 -17.35 4.60 9.39
CA ALA A 26 -18.33 4.17 8.38
C ALA A 26 -18.89 2.75 8.63
N PHE A 27 -18.19 1.95 9.44
CA PHE A 27 -18.57 0.58 9.77
C PHE A 27 -19.08 0.41 11.21
N ASP A 28 -19.19 1.50 11.97
CA ASP A 28 -19.74 1.48 13.32
C ASP A 28 -21.21 1.05 13.26
N GLY A 29 -21.55 -0.08 13.88
CA GLY A 29 -22.89 -0.67 13.86
C GLY A 29 -23.22 -1.55 12.65
N PHE A 30 -22.39 -1.54 11.59
CA PHE A 30 -22.47 -2.50 10.48
C PHE A 30 -21.68 -3.78 10.75
N VAL A 31 -20.59 -3.66 11.51
CA VAL A 31 -19.72 -4.76 11.89
C VAL A 31 -19.70 -4.85 13.42
N ASP A 32 -19.47 -6.02 13.97
CA ASP A 32 -19.29 -6.16 15.40
C ASP A 32 -18.07 -5.36 15.89
N ARG A 33 -18.01 -5.08 17.19
CA ARG A 33 -16.93 -4.28 17.78
C ARG A 33 -15.55 -4.88 17.50
N GLN A 34 -15.46 -6.21 17.46
CA GLN A 34 -14.21 -6.91 17.19
C GLN A 34 -13.77 -6.76 15.74
N GLY A 35 -14.71 -6.81 14.78
CA GLY A 35 -14.45 -6.54 13.37
C GLY A 35 -13.96 -5.11 13.12
N ALA A 36 -14.60 -4.11 13.73
CA ALA A 36 -14.14 -2.73 13.65
C ALA A 36 -12.71 -2.55 14.19
N ILE A 37 -12.40 -3.15 15.36
CA ILE A 37 -11.04 -3.18 15.93
C ILE A 37 -10.05 -3.87 14.99
N GLY A 38 -10.44 -4.99 14.38
CA GLY A 38 -9.65 -5.70 13.39
C GLY A 38 -9.29 -4.80 12.20
N LEU A 39 -10.24 -4.03 11.68
CA LEU A 39 -10.00 -3.07 10.60
C LEU A 39 -9.02 -1.97 11.02
N TYR A 40 -9.11 -1.42 12.22
CA TYR A 40 -8.12 -0.45 12.72
C TYR A 40 -6.71 -1.04 12.83
N ILE A 41 -6.58 -2.26 13.34
CA ILE A 41 -5.30 -2.98 13.41
C ILE A 41 -4.75 -3.22 12.00
N MET A 42 -5.60 -3.64 11.07
CA MET A 42 -5.21 -3.87 9.68
C MET A 42 -4.74 -2.58 9.00
N THR A 43 -5.40 -1.44 9.23
CA THR A 43 -4.96 -0.13 8.75
C THR A 43 -3.56 0.21 9.26
N ALA A 44 -3.34 0.11 10.57
CA ALA A 44 -2.05 0.42 11.17
C ALA A 44 -0.95 -0.51 10.66
N PHE A 45 -1.23 -1.82 10.62
CA PHE A 45 -0.29 -2.81 10.14
C PHE A 45 0.07 -2.59 8.67
N LEU A 46 -0.93 -2.36 7.81
CA LEU A 46 -0.72 -2.12 6.38
C LEU A 46 0.13 -0.87 6.15
N PHE A 47 -0.20 0.22 6.84
CA PHE A 47 0.54 1.48 6.74
C PHE A 47 1.99 1.32 7.18
N ILE A 48 2.24 0.67 8.32
CA ILE A 48 3.60 0.44 8.84
C ILE A 48 4.37 -0.47 7.90
N MET A 49 3.79 -1.59 7.46
CA MET A 49 4.47 -2.53 6.58
C MET A 49 4.85 -1.89 5.25
N HIS A 50 3.94 -1.14 4.63
CA HIS A 50 4.25 -0.43 3.39
C HIS A 50 5.23 0.72 3.61
N GLY A 51 5.16 1.42 4.75
CA GLY A 51 6.11 2.45 5.13
C GLY A 51 7.53 1.89 5.31
N VAL A 52 7.67 0.75 5.97
CA VAL A 52 8.94 0.02 6.10
C VAL A 52 9.45 -0.42 4.72
N GLN A 53 8.59 -0.97 3.87
CA GLN A 53 8.95 -1.33 2.49
C GLN A 53 9.45 -0.12 1.69
N MET A 54 8.77 1.03 1.82
CA MET A 54 9.18 2.28 1.19
C MET A 54 10.53 2.77 1.74
N ALA A 55 10.72 2.77 3.06
CA ALA A 55 11.96 3.20 3.70
C ALA A 55 13.15 2.32 3.29
N ILE A 56 13.00 0.99 3.32
CA ILE A 56 14.02 0.04 2.88
C ILE A 56 14.38 0.29 1.41
N PHE A 57 13.38 0.45 0.55
CA PHE A 57 13.62 0.64 -0.88
C PHE A 57 14.32 1.97 -1.19
N LEU A 58 13.87 3.07 -0.57
CA LEU A 58 14.49 4.38 -0.75
C LEU A 58 15.90 4.42 -0.15
N GLY A 59 16.13 3.78 1.00
CA GLY A 59 17.46 3.67 1.59
C GLY A 59 18.43 2.86 0.74
N ALA A 60 17.97 1.76 0.13
CA ALA A 60 18.81 0.88 -0.67
C ALA A 60 19.04 1.38 -2.12
N PHE A 61 18.05 2.04 -2.73
CA PHE A 61 18.07 2.36 -4.17
C PHE A 61 17.85 3.84 -4.50
N GLY A 62 17.58 4.70 -3.50
CA GLY A 62 17.20 6.10 -3.73
C GLY A 62 18.27 6.97 -4.37
N GLU A 63 19.56 6.67 -4.13
CA GLU A 63 20.68 7.39 -4.76
C GLU A 63 21.01 6.85 -6.15
N HIS A 64 20.67 5.60 -6.43
CA HIS A 64 20.98 4.91 -7.68
C HIS A 64 19.87 5.04 -8.73
N LEU A 65 18.63 5.32 -8.31
CA LEU A 65 17.46 5.42 -9.18
C LEU A 65 16.81 6.81 -9.09
N LYS A 66 16.61 7.45 -10.25
CA LYS A 66 15.84 8.71 -10.35
C LYS A 66 14.34 8.43 -10.27
N LEU A 67 13.84 8.18 -9.06
CA LEU A 67 12.42 7.93 -8.80
C LEU A 67 11.62 9.22 -8.71
N SER A 68 10.48 9.27 -9.40
CA SER A 68 9.51 10.35 -9.25
C SER A 68 8.87 10.32 -7.85
N THR A 69 8.41 11.47 -7.35
CA THR A 69 7.71 11.57 -6.05
C THR A 69 6.52 10.62 -5.97
N TRP A 70 5.78 10.45 -7.07
CA TRP A 70 4.67 9.50 -7.15
C TRP A 70 5.11 8.05 -7.01
N GLU A 71 6.25 7.66 -7.60
CA GLU A 71 6.76 6.31 -7.46
C GLU A 71 7.14 6.00 -6.01
N LYS A 72 7.71 6.98 -5.30
CA LYS A 72 8.02 6.84 -3.86
C LYS A 72 6.75 6.57 -3.04
N TYR A 73 5.74 7.44 -3.17
CA TYR A 73 4.48 7.28 -2.43
C TYR A 73 3.63 6.09 -2.90
N SER A 74 3.81 5.63 -4.14
CA SER A 74 3.10 4.45 -4.64
C SER A 74 3.50 3.17 -3.89
N ILE A 75 4.70 3.13 -3.28
CA ILE A 75 5.13 2.03 -2.41
C ILE A 75 4.32 2.02 -1.12
N LEU A 76 4.00 3.19 -0.57
CA LEU A 76 3.13 3.28 0.60
C LEU A 76 1.71 2.79 0.30
N ALA A 77 1.20 3.09 -0.91
CA ALA A 77 -0.14 2.66 -1.32
C ALA A 77 -0.22 1.17 -1.70
N PHE A 78 0.75 0.66 -2.47
CA PHE A 78 0.65 -0.65 -3.12
C PHE A 78 1.74 -1.65 -2.68
N GLY A 79 2.60 -1.28 -1.73
CA GLY A 79 3.64 -2.13 -1.20
C GLY A 79 4.51 -2.75 -2.28
N ILE A 80 4.65 -4.08 -2.23
CA ILE A 80 5.47 -4.86 -3.17
C ILE A 80 5.05 -4.71 -4.64
N PHE A 81 3.77 -4.45 -4.93
CA PHE A 81 3.32 -4.28 -6.32
C PHE A 81 3.86 -2.99 -6.95
N ALA A 82 4.07 -1.94 -6.16
CA ALA A 82 4.78 -0.76 -6.62
C ALA A 82 6.27 -1.04 -6.80
N LEU A 83 6.90 -1.79 -5.88
CA LEU A 83 8.31 -2.18 -6.02
C LEU A 83 8.57 -2.98 -7.30
N LEU A 84 7.70 -3.95 -7.62
CA LEU A 84 7.79 -4.73 -8.85
C LEU A 84 7.59 -3.89 -10.11
N ASP A 85 6.73 -2.88 -10.05
CA ASP A 85 6.49 -1.94 -11.16
C ASP A 85 7.69 -1.01 -11.36
N ILE A 86 8.24 -0.43 -10.28
CA ILE A 86 9.42 0.42 -10.32
C ILE A 86 10.63 -0.35 -10.85
N ARG A 87 10.87 -1.56 -10.33
CA ARG A 87 11.96 -2.44 -10.79
C ARG A 87 11.87 -2.70 -12.29
N ARG A 88 10.68 -2.93 -12.84
CA ARG A 88 10.51 -3.14 -14.29
C ARG A 88 10.78 -1.90 -15.13
N LYS A 89 10.54 -0.72 -14.59
CA LYS A 89 10.76 0.55 -15.32
C LYS A 89 12.22 1.00 -15.31
N HIS A 90 12.97 0.64 -14.26
CA HIS A 90 14.29 1.24 -14.01
C HIS A 90 15.44 0.24 -13.91
N MET A 91 15.18 -1.06 -13.71
CA MET A 91 16.21 -2.06 -13.40
C MET A 91 16.21 -3.26 -14.35
N MET A 92 15.28 -3.31 -15.31
CA MET A 92 15.30 -4.23 -16.44
C MET A 92 15.24 -3.40 -17.72
#